data_AF-A0A955JT92-F1
#
_entry.id   AF-A0A955JT92-F1
#
_cell.length_a   1.000
_cell.length_b   1.000
_cell.length_c   1.000
_cell.angle_alpha   90.00
_cell.angle_beta   90.00
_cell.angle_gamma   90.00
#
_symmetry.space_group_name_H-M   'P 1'
#
loop_
_entity.id
_entity.type
_entity.pdbx_description
1 polymer ?
#
loop_
_entity_poly.entity_id
_entity_poly.type
_entity_poly.pdbx_seq_one_letter_code
_entity_poly.pdbx_strand_id
1 'polypeptide(L)'
;MKLSTKNVATLLVAASLAAAVPGISQLTVSKKRRESRFDRLLQRHDRKGELRAELLSMNAQDFRQAIRTTSLDTLISQSGMGTKRAFRMALVGRLRDELLSRGWTRARIERYVLIRAVRMA
;
A
#
# COMPACT_ATOMS: atom_id res chain seq x y z
N MET A 1 -9.88 -8.81 -5.56
CA MET A 1 -8.45 -8.95 -5.20
C MET A 1 -8.17 -10.32 -4.55
N LYS A 2 -7.15 -11.08 -4.99
CA LYS A 2 -6.85 -12.46 -4.50
C LYS A 2 -6.05 -12.56 -3.19
N LEU A 3 -6.02 -11.50 -2.38
CA LEU A 3 -5.30 -11.50 -1.10
C LEU A 3 -6.17 -12.03 0.03
N SER A 4 -5.59 -12.78 0.98
CA SER A 4 -6.29 -13.12 2.23
C SER A 4 -6.54 -11.86 3.07
N THR A 5 -7.61 -11.84 3.87
CA THR A 5 -8.00 -10.66 4.67
C THR A 5 -6.87 -10.21 5.61
N LYS A 6 -6.11 -11.16 6.16
CA LYS A 6 -4.93 -10.89 6.98
C LYS A 6 -3.81 -10.19 6.19
N ASN A 7 -3.59 -10.58 4.94
CA ASN A 7 -2.60 -9.95 4.08
C ASN A 7 -3.03 -8.53 3.68
N VAL A 8 -4.33 -8.32 3.37
CA VAL A 8 -4.88 -6.97 3.12
C VAL A 8 -4.64 -6.06 4.32
N ALA A 9 -5.00 -6.52 5.53
CA ALA A 9 -4.84 -5.75 6.75
C ALA A 9 -3.36 -5.48 7.08
N THR A 10 -2.46 -6.44 6.84
CA THR A 10 -1.01 -6.27 7.05
C THR A 10 -0.42 -5.25 6.06
N LEU A 11 -0.81 -5.34 4.79
CA LEU A 11 -0.37 -4.41 3.76
C LEU A 11 -0.90 -3.00 4.04
N LEU A 12 -2.14 -2.88 4.55
CA LEU A 12 -2.73 -1.60 4.94
C LEU A 12 -1.90 -0.91 6.04
N VAL A 13 -1.48 -1.65 7.07
CA VAL A 13 -0.64 -1.10 8.15
C VAL A 13 0.69 -0.60 7.59
N ALA A 14 1.35 -1.41 6.77
CA ALA A 14 2.63 -1.06 6.17
C ALA A 14 2.53 0.15 5.21
N ALA A 15 1.49 0.19 4.38
CA ALA A 15 1.20 1.31 3.49
C ALA A 15 0.91 2.59 4.28
N SER A 16 0.14 2.49 5.37
CA SER A 16 -0.19 3.64 6.23
C SER A 16 1.07 4.22 6.90
N LEU A 17 1.97 3.37 7.37
CA LEU A 17 3.28 3.76 7.91
C LEU A 17 4.16 4.43 6.84
N ALA A 18 4.27 3.85 5.65
CA ALA A 18 5.10 4.37 4.57
C ALA A 18 4.53 5.64 3.93
N ALA A 19 3.21 5.85 3.97
CA ALA A 19 2.54 7.07 3.54
C ALA A 19 2.61 8.20 4.59
N ALA A 20 3.05 7.89 5.82
CA ALA A 20 2.99 8.80 6.96
C ALA A 20 1.59 9.40 7.12
N VAL A 21 0.58 8.51 7.19
CA VAL A 21 -0.82 8.88 7.48
C VAL A 21 -0.87 9.60 8.83
N PRO A 22 -1.60 10.73 8.94
CA PRO A 22 -1.79 11.44 10.21
C PRO A 22 -2.26 10.51 11.33
N GLY A 23 -1.76 10.72 12.55
CA GLY A 23 -2.03 9.87 13.72
C GLY A 23 -1.14 8.62 13.85
N ILE A 24 -0.44 8.23 12.79
CA ILE A 24 0.54 7.11 12.79
C ILE A 24 1.97 7.61 12.59
N SER A 25 2.11 8.79 11.98
CA SER A 25 3.38 9.45 11.64
C SER A 25 4.27 9.78 12.85
N GLN A 26 3.74 9.77 14.08
CA GLN A 26 4.45 10.04 15.33
C GLN A 26 5.31 8.87 15.82
N LEU A 27 5.21 7.69 15.21
CA LEU A 27 6.04 6.54 15.59
C LEU A 27 7.51 6.78 15.21
N THR A 28 8.41 6.47 16.15
CA THR A 28 9.88 6.69 16.08
C THR A 28 10.60 5.73 15.14
N VAL A 29 10.10 5.58 13.92
CA VAL A 29 10.64 4.70 12.89
C VAL A 29 11.28 5.53 11.81
N SER A 30 12.52 5.20 11.46
CA SER A 30 13.18 5.87 10.35
C SER A 30 12.37 5.69 9.06
N LYS A 31 12.28 6.78 8.27
CA LYS A 31 11.58 6.79 6.97
C LYS A 31 12.03 5.61 6.10
N LYS A 32 13.35 5.40 5.97
CA LYS A 32 13.96 4.32 5.18
C LYS A 32 13.46 2.94 5.62
N ARG A 33 13.33 2.69 6.92
CA ARG A 33 12.85 1.39 7.44
C ARG A 33 11.38 1.16 7.10
N ARG A 34 10.52 2.18 7.27
CA ARG A 34 9.09 2.09 6.93
C ARG A 34 8.88 1.80 5.44
N GLU A 35 9.59 2.52 4.57
CA GLU A 35 9.50 2.36 3.12
C GLU A 35 10.02 0.99 2.68
N SER A 36 11.22 0.58 3.12
CA SER A 36 11.79 -0.74 2.79
C SER A 36 10.90 -1.91 3.23
N ARG A 37 10.23 -1.79 4.39
CA ARG A 37 9.31 -2.83 4.86
C ARG A 37 8.04 -2.87 4.03
N PHE A 38 7.50 -1.71 3.67
CA PHE A 38 6.36 -1.60 2.77
C PHE A 38 6.65 -2.20 1.40
N ASP A 39 7.77 -1.83 0.77
CA ASP A 39 8.14 -2.30 -0.56
C ASP A 39 8.27 -3.84 -0.60
N ARG A 40 8.89 -4.43 0.43
CA ARG A 40 8.98 -5.90 0.59
C ARG A 40 7.62 -6.57 0.71
N LEU A 41 6.71 -6.01 1.48
CA LEU A 41 5.36 -6.57 1.65
C LEU A 41 4.54 -6.40 0.37
N LEU A 42 4.63 -5.26 -0.29
CA LEU A 42 3.97 -5.02 -1.56
C LEU A 42 4.48 -6.01 -2.62
N GLN A 43 5.78 -6.21 -2.75
CA GLN A 43 6.34 -7.17 -3.69
C GLN A 43 5.91 -8.62 -3.40
N ARG A 44 5.81 -9.00 -2.12
CA ARG A 44 5.38 -10.33 -1.70
C ARG A 44 3.90 -10.58 -2.00
N HIS A 45 3.04 -9.62 -1.68
CA HIS A 45 1.59 -9.78 -1.75
C HIS A 45 1.03 -9.42 -3.12
N ASP A 46 1.62 -8.45 -3.81
CA ASP A 46 1.26 -8.05 -5.17
C ASP A 46 2.27 -8.57 -6.21
N ARG A 47 2.64 -9.85 -6.12
CA ARG A 47 3.66 -10.46 -7.01
C ARG A 47 3.30 -10.32 -8.50
N LYS A 48 2.00 -10.39 -8.82
CA LYS A 48 1.50 -10.26 -10.21
C LYS A 48 1.32 -8.81 -10.67
N GLY A 49 1.49 -7.84 -9.77
CA GLY A 49 1.35 -6.42 -10.06
C GLY A 49 -0.10 -5.97 -10.28
N GLU A 50 -1.09 -6.77 -9.88
CA GLU A 50 -2.50 -6.47 -10.11
C GLU A 50 -2.94 -5.22 -9.34
N LEU A 51 -2.51 -5.07 -8.08
CA LEU A 51 -2.82 -3.89 -7.27
C LEU A 51 -2.13 -2.63 -7.78
N ARG A 52 -0.84 -2.74 -8.13
CA ARG A 52 -0.09 -1.61 -8.69
C ARG A 52 -0.67 -1.18 -10.02
N ALA A 53 -1.01 -2.12 -10.90
CA ALA A 53 -1.63 -1.83 -12.19
C ALA A 53 -2.98 -1.13 -12.01
N GLU A 54 -3.85 -1.67 -11.14
CA GLU A 54 -5.16 -1.08 -10.84
C GLU A 54 -5.03 0.38 -10.38
N LEU A 55 -4.13 0.66 -9.44
CA LEU A 55 -3.91 2.02 -8.96
C LEU A 55 -3.37 2.96 -10.05
N LEU A 56 -2.48 2.46 -10.90
CA LEU A 56 -1.91 3.24 -12.01
C LEU A 56 -2.87 3.34 -13.22
N SER A 57 -4.11 2.83 -13.11
CA SER A 57 -5.08 2.75 -14.21
C SER A 57 -4.52 2.03 -15.45
N MET A 58 -3.70 1.00 -15.22
CA MET A 58 -3.11 0.15 -16.24
C MET A 58 -3.67 -1.26 -16.15
N ASN A 59 -3.66 -1.99 -17.27
CA ASN A 59 -3.89 -3.43 -17.19
C ASN A 59 -2.66 -4.12 -16.55
N ALA A 60 -2.87 -5.29 -15.93
CA ALA A 60 -1.81 -5.99 -15.22
C ALA A 60 -0.70 -6.55 -16.14
N GLN A 61 -0.99 -6.80 -17.43
CA GLN A 61 0.01 -7.26 -18.41
C GLN A 61 0.96 -6.10 -18.78
N ASP A 62 0.40 -4.94 -19.12
CA ASP A 62 1.13 -3.72 -19.46
C ASP A 62 2.01 -3.29 -18.30
N PHE A 63 1.48 -3.29 -17.07
CA PHE A 63 2.26 -2.98 -15.88
C PHE A 63 3.48 -3.92 -15.74
N ARG A 64 3.28 -5.23 -15.93
CA ARG A 64 4.38 -6.21 -15.85
C ARG A 64 5.42 -6.02 -16.96
N GLN A 65 5.01 -5.56 -18.14
CA GLN A 65 5.94 -5.27 -19.21
C GLN A 65 6.70 -3.97 -18.93
N ALA A 66 6.00 -2.91 -18.50
CA ALA A 66 6.57 -1.62 -18.20
C ALA A 66 7.58 -1.67 -17.04
N ILE A 67 7.27 -2.42 -15.96
CA ILE A 67 8.15 -2.50 -14.78
C ILE A 67 9.48 -3.24 -15.04
N ARG A 68 9.62 -3.92 -16.19
CA ARG A 68 10.89 -4.55 -16.60
C ARG A 68 11.90 -3.54 -17.11
N THR A 69 11.43 -2.46 -17.71
CA THR A 69 12.26 -1.45 -18.38
C THR A 69 12.21 -0.10 -17.67
N THR A 70 11.23 0.10 -16.79
CA THR A 70 10.92 1.39 -16.19
C THR A 70 10.70 1.23 -14.68
N SER A 71 11.21 2.18 -13.90
CA SER A 71 11.04 2.15 -12.44
C SER A 71 9.59 2.43 -12.04
N LEU A 72 9.15 1.88 -10.89
CA LEU A 72 7.82 2.17 -10.33
C LEU A 72 7.62 3.68 -10.13
N ASP A 73 8.67 4.40 -9.75
CA ASP A 73 8.64 5.84 -9.51
C ASP A 73 8.27 6.60 -10.78
N THR A 74 8.88 6.21 -11.90
CA THR A 74 8.59 6.77 -13.22
C THR A 74 7.15 6.47 -13.63
N LEU A 75 6.67 5.24 -13.42
CA LEU A 75 5.28 4.87 -13.71
C LEU A 75 4.27 5.65 -12.87
N ILE A 76 4.58 5.88 -11.58
CA ILE A 76 3.75 6.72 -10.69
C ILE A 76 3.68 8.15 -11.23
N SER A 77 4.81 8.73 -11.63
CA SER A 77 4.83 10.08 -12.21
C SER A 77 4.02 10.16 -13.52
N GLN A 78 4.13 9.14 -14.38
CA GLN A 78 3.39 9.08 -15.66
C GLN A 78 1.88 8.88 -15.46
N SER A 79 1.46 8.20 -14.39
CA SER A 79 0.03 7.99 -14.06
C SER A 79 -0.71 9.24 -13.56
N GLY A 80 -0.03 10.38 -13.39
CA GLY A 80 -0.60 11.62 -12.86
C GLY A 80 -0.64 11.70 -11.32
N MET A 81 -0.24 10.66 -10.59
CA MET A 81 -0.12 10.70 -9.12
C MET A 81 1.03 11.57 -8.61
N GLY A 82 2.07 11.78 -9.43
CA GLY A 82 3.20 12.68 -9.17
C GLY A 82 4.19 12.25 -8.09
N THR A 83 3.76 11.57 -7.01
CA THR A 83 4.67 11.19 -5.90
C THR A 83 4.40 9.79 -5.35
N LYS A 84 5.44 9.16 -4.81
CA LYS A 84 5.31 7.89 -4.04
C LYS A 84 4.32 8.00 -2.89
N ARG A 85 4.28 9.16 -2.22
CA ARG A 85 3.35 9.38 -1.11
C ARG A 85 1.90 9.32 -1.60
N ALA A 86 1.60 9.98 -2.72
CA ALA A 86 0.26 9.93 -3.32
C ALA A 86 -0.13 8.50 -3.69
N PHE A 87 0.78 7.75 -4.34
CA PHE A 87 0.57 6.32 -4.62
C PHE A 87 0.26 5.51 -3.35
N ARG A 88 1.04 5.68 -2.28
CA ARG A 88 0.80 4.97 -1.02
C ARG A 88 -0.52 5.37 -0.37
N MET A 89 -0.94 6.63 -0.48
CA MET A 89 -2.25 7.09 0.01
C MET A 89 -3.39 6.47 -0.79
N ALA A 90 -3.28 6.40 -2.12
CA ALA A 90 -4.26 5.72 -2.97
C ALA A 90 -4.36 4.23 -2.61
N LEU A 91 -3.21 3.57 -2.41
CA LEU A 91 -3.17 2.19 -1.94
C LEU A 91 -3.82 2.01 -0.56
N VAL A 92 -3.60 2.92 0.38
CA VAL A 92 -4.27 2.90 1.70
C VAL A 92 -5.78 2.95 1.53
N GLY A 93 -6.31 3.85 0.68
CA GLY A 93 -7.73 3.93 0.36
C GLY A 93 -8.26 2.61 -0.18
N ARG A 94 -7.62 2.09 -1.23
CA ARG A 94 -8.02 0.84 -1.89
C ARG A 94 -8.05 -0.37 -0.95
N LEU A 95 -7.08 -0.48 -0.05
CA LEU A 95 -7.00 -1.56 0.94
C LEU A 95 -8.06 -1.41 2.04
N ARG A 96 -8.43 -0.18 2.41
CA ARG A 96 -9.56 0.06 3.33
C ARG A 96 -10.87 -0.38 2.68
N ASP A 97 -11.11 0.01 1.44
CA ASP A 97 -12.33 -0.35 0.70
C ASP A 97 -12.47 -1.87 0.56
N GLU A 98 -11.37 -2.57 0.34
CA GLU A 98 -11.37 -4.03 0.33
C GLU A 98 -11.72 -4.63 1.71
N LEU A 99 -11.21 -4.09 2.81
CA LEU A 99 -11.57 -4.60 4.13
C LEU A 99 -13.04 -4.33 4.45
N LEU A 100 -13.57 -3.18 4.03
CA LEU A 100 -14.99 -2.85 4.15
C LEU A 100 -15.85 -3.84 3.37
N SER A 101 -15.50 -4.14 2.11
CA SER A 101 -16.24 -5.12 1.30
C SER A 101 -16.20 -6.54 1.87
N ARG A 102 -15.23 -6.84 2.74
CA ARG A 102 -15.09 -8.11 3.49
C ARG A 102 -15.73 -8.07 4.89
N GLY A 103 -16.57 -7.08 5.17
CA GLY A 103 -17.34 -6.97 6.40
C GLY A 103 -16.58 -6.40 7.61
N TRP A 104 -15.42 -5.76 7.42
CA TRP A 104 -14.80 -5.00 8.50
C TRP A 104 -15.49 -3.65 8.66
N THR A 105 -15.63 -3.17 9.89
CA THR A 105 -16.09 -1.79 10.13
C THR A 105 -14.93 -0.81 10.09
N ARG A 106 -15.22 0.48 9.80
CA ARG A 106 -14.22 1.56 9.84
C ARG A 106 -13.49 1.61 11.18
N ALA A 107 -14.23 1.57 12.29
CA ALA A 107 -13.68 1.54 13.64
C ALA A 107 -12.73 0.34 13.88
N ARG A 108 -13.08 -0.85 13.38
CA ARG A 108 -12.21 -2.03 13.45
C ARG A 108 -10.92 -1.83 12.67
N ILE A 109 -11.01 -1.26 11.46
CA ILE A 109 -9.84 -0.98 10.62
C ILE A 109 -8.91 0.01 11.30
N GLU A 110 -9.43 1.13 11.79
CA GLU A 110 -8.65 2.16 12.48
C GLU A 110 -7.97 1.61 13.73
N ARG A 111 -8.72 0.90 14.59
CA ARG A 111 -8.18 0.26 15.79
C ARG A 111 -7.09 -0.76 15.44
N TYR A 112 -7.30 -1.57 14.41
CA TYR A 112 -6.32 -2.54 13.95
C TYR A 112 -5.04 -1.85 13.46
N VAL A 113 -5.17 -0.79 12.67
CA VAL A 113 -4.04 -0.03 12.15
C VAL A 113 -3.25 0.61 13.27
N LEU A 114 -3.89 1.28 14.22
CA LEU A 114 -3.23 1.91 15.36
C LEU A 114 -2.44 0.89 16.19
N ILE A 115 -3.07 -0.21 16.61
CA ILE A 115 -2.43 -1.24 17.43
C ILE A 115 -1.25 -1.89 16.69
N ARG A 116 -1.41 -2.17 15.39
CA ARG A 116 -0.39 -2.88 14.62
C ARG A 116 0.72 -1.97 14.12
N ALA A 117 0.46 -0.69 13.90
CA ALA A 117 1.47 0.27 13.50
C ALA A 117 2.54 0.41 14.58
N VAL A 118 2.14 0.49 15.86
CA VAL A 118 3.07 0.49 17.01
C VAL A 118 3.96 -0.75 17.02
N ARG A 119 3.42 -1.93 16.69
CA ARG A 119 4.20 -3.19 16.64
C ARG A 119 5.08 -3.32 15.38
N MET A 120 4.75 -2.57 14.32
CA MET A 120 5.50 -2.58 13.07
C MET A 120 6.55 -1.47 13.00
N ALA A 121 6.52 -0.54 13.95
CA ALA A 121 7.52 0.48 14.17
C ALA A 121 8.88 -0.12 14.58
#